data_AF-B1VSN3-F1
#
_entry.id   AF-B1VSN3-F1
#
_cell.length_a   1.000
_cell.length_b   1.000
_cell.length_c   1.000
_cell.angle_alpha   90.00
_cell.angle_beta   90.00
_cell.angle_gamma   90.00
#
_symmetry.space_group_name_H-M   'P 1'
#
loop_
_entity.id
_entity.type
_entity.pdbx_description
1 polymer ?
#
loop_
_entity_poly.entity_id
_entity_poly.type
_entity_poly.pdbx_seq_one_letter_code
_entity_poly.pdbx_strand_id
1 'polypeptide(L)'
;MATRLNRSTLVSVLVVATALALVALGLSAIANAGPGAADAAPEAAGKPAAASHVAQGHAMAPAKPVAFGDDPDGDGYIPAEPPVTGVEPSDEIPPHRYFHEFQANCSVNHTAPDDPIVYPGRAGASHDHTFMGNDTTNANSTTASLGAGGTTCLAPGDRSAYWMPTLYNGNEEVRPIGPQTIYYKAGVTDYRTVRPFPKGLRFVVGSPTQTAEEFRNHPGMVEGYECGESYHNYDFPAACPTSRDTQLNLRMQAPSCWDGKYLDTPDHKAHMAYPVVMGANQDVCPPSHPVALPMIEFKMAWPVNGDMSRVRLASGTGHSFHYDFFNAWDDATLDALVDHCIVGALQCNARGYDENNPGEGAALDENYELPRP
;
A
#
# COMPACT_ATOMS: atom_id res chain seq x y z
N MET A 1 -64.65 14.38 26.17
CA MET A 1 -63.77 15.15 25.25
C MET A 1 -62.42 14.45 25.21
N ALA A 2 -61.95 14.14 24.00
CA ALA A 2 -60.90 13.20 23.60
C ALA A 2 -59.64 13.07 24.47
N THR A 3 -59.32 11.83 24.84
CA THR A 3 -57.99 11.35 25.27
C THR A 3 -57.11 11.15 24.03
N ARG A 4 -55.93 11.80 24.00
CA ARG A 4 -54.93 11.65 22.93
C ARG A 4 -54.16 10.33 23.13
N LEU A 5 -54.26 9.42 22.17
CA LEU A 5 -53.36 8.26 22.06
C LEU A 5 -52.03 8.66 21.40
N ASN A 6 -50.94 8.13 21.96
CA ASN A 6 -49.56 8.40 21.57
C ASN A 6 -49.18 7.58 20.32
N ARG A 7 -48.49 8.20 19.34
CA ARG A 7 -48.17 7.65 18.01
C ARG A 7 -47.12 6.52 17.98
N SER A 8 -46.56 6.13 19.13
CA SER A 8 -45.46 5.17 19.20
C SER A 8 -45.88 3.70 19.22
N THR A 9 -47.15 3.37 19.47
CA THR A 9 -47.62 1.97 19.58
C THR A 9 -48.16 1.36 18.28
N LEU A 10 -48.27 2.14 17.19
CA LEU A 10 -48.81 1.68 15.90
C LEU A 10 -47.74 1.14 14.94
N VAL A 11 -46.44 1.40 15.19
CA VAL A 11 -45.36 0.97 14.28
C VAL A 11 -44.90 -0.47 14.57
N SER A 12 -45.11 -1.00 15.78
CA SER A 12 -44.63 -2.34 16.14
C SER A 12 -45.53 -3.50 15.69
N VAL A 13 -46.76 -3.25 15.23
CA VAL A 13 -47.68 -4.31 14.79
C VAL A 13 -47.57 -4.59 13.28
N LEU A 14 -47.06 -3.64 12.48
CA LEU A 14 -46.95 -3.81 11.02
C LEU A 14 -45.71 -4.61 10.59
N VAL A 15 -44.64 -4.62 11.38
CA VAL A 15 -43.38 -5.29 11.04
C VAL A 15 -43.41 -6.80 11.33
N VAL A 16 -44.30 -7.27 12.21
CA VAL A 16 -44.42 -8.70 12.53
C VAL A 16 -45.32 -9.47 11.55
N ALA A 17 -46.21 -8.78 10.82
CA ALA A 17 -47.14 -9.42 9.89
C ALA A 17 -46.54 -9.74 8.49
N THR A 18 -45.43 -9.10 8.10
CA THR A 18 -44.78 -9.33 6.79
C THR A 18 -43.76 -10.47 6.80
N ALA A 19 -43.27 -10.89 7.97
CA ALA A 19 -42.32 -11.99 8.09
C ALA A 19 -42.93 -13.40 7.93
N LEU A 20 -44.26 -13.56 8.01
CA LEU A 20 -44.93 -14.87 7.86
C LEU A 20 -45.42 -15.18 6.44
N ALA A 21 -45.28 -14.28 5.46
CA ALA A 21 -45.76 -14.50 4.09
C ALA A 21 -44.71 -15.09 3.12
N LEU A 22 -43.43 -15.13 3.49
CA LEU A 22 -42.34 -15.57 2.59
C LEU A 22 -41.87 -17.02 2.82
N VAL A 23 -42.40 -17.73 3.81
CA VAL A 23 -42.08 -19.15 4.05
C VAL A 23 -43.01 -20.10 3.25
N ALA A 24 -44.07 -19.59 2.63
CA ALA A 24 -45.06 -20.40 1.89
C ALA A 24 -44.75 -20.59 0.38
N LEU A 25 -43.65 -20.04 -0.15
CA LEU A 25 -43.29 -20.17 -1.58
C LEU A 25 -42.05 -21.05 -1.84
N GLY A 26 -41.51 -21.71 -0.81
CA GLY A 26 -40.31 -22.55 -0.90
C GLY A 26 -40.54 -24.04 -1.20
N LEU A 27 -41.76 -24.50 -1.43
CA LEU A 27 -42.05 -25.91 -1.76
C LEU A 27 -42.90 -26.01 -3.02
N SER A 28 -42.29 -25.92 -4.20
CA SER A 28 -42.78 -26.52 -5.47
C SER A 28 -41.76 -26.30 -6.60
N ALA A 29 -40.67 -27.06 -6.60
CA ALA A 29 -39.85 -27.26 -7.80
C ALA A 29 -38.98 -28.52 -7.66
N ILE A 30 -39.60 -29.67 -7.42
CA ILE A 30 -38.97 -30.98 -7.63
C ILE A 30 -39.98 -31.82 -8.40
N ALA A 31 -39.68 -32.04 -9.68
CA ALA A 31 -40.14 -33.12 -10.57
C ALA A 31 -40.33 -32.62 -12.00
N ASN A 32 -39.36 -32.91 -12.87
CA ASN A 32 -39.61 -33.57 -14.15
C ASN A 32 -38.28 -33.80 -14.88
N ALA A 33 -37.71 -34.99 -14.67
CA ALA A 33 -36.75 -35.58 -15.59
C ALA A 33 -37.53 -36.59 -16.45
N GLY A 34 -37.42 -36.46 -17.78
CA GLY A 34 -37.95 -37.41 -18.75
C GLY A 34 -37.22 -37.25 -20.10
N PRO A 35 -36.94 -38.35 -20.82
CA PRO A 35 -35.76 -38.46 -21.70
C PRO A 35 -36.09 -38.23 -23.18
N GLY A 36 -35.13 -37.75 -23.98
CA GLY A 36 -35.30 -37.73 -25.43
C GLY A 36 -34.18 -37.09 -26.24
N ALA A 37 -33.47 -37.96 -26.95
CA ALA A 37 -32.82 -37.76 -28.25
C ALA A 37 -31.51 -36.96 -28.35
N ALA A 38 -30.54 -37.67 -28.92
CA ALA A 38 -29.21 -37.24 -29.32
C ALA A 38 -29.20 -36.56 -30.70
N ASP A 39 -27.99 -36.13 -31.08
CA ASP A 39 -27.52 -35.70 -32.41
C ASP A 39 -27.75 -34.24 -32.82
N ALA A 40 -26.74 -33.39 -32.53
CA ALA A 40 -26.00 -32.66 -33.57
C ALA A 40 -24.84 -31.85 -32.93
N ALA A 41 -23.62 -32.06 -33.42
CA ALA A 41 -22.43 -31.29 -33.07
C ALA A 41 -22.49 -29.85 -33.62
N PRO A 42 -21.78 -28.88 -33.02
CA PRO A 42 -22.00 -27.46 -33.25
C PRO A 42 -21.33 -26.96 -34.53
N GLU A 43 -22.04 -26.09 -35.26
CA GLU A 43 -21.50 -25.34 -36.39
C GLU A 43 -20.66 -24.15 -35.86
N ALA A 44 -19.43 -24.06 -36.36
CA ALA A 44 -18.43 -23.10 -35.94
C ALA A 44 -18.84 -21.66 -36.29
N ALA A 45 -19.07 -20.83 -35.27
CA ALA A 45 -19.21 -19.38 -35.44
C ALA A 45 -17.86 -18.69 -35.26
N GLY A 46 -17.39 -18.10 -36.37
CA GLY A 46 -16.36 -17.08 -36.56
C GLY A 46 -15.42 -16.70 -35.43
N LYS A 47 -14.11 -16.83 -35.70
CA LYS A 47 -13.01 -16.24 -34.92
C LYS A 47 -13.30 -14.74 -34.63
N PRO A 48 -13.26 -14.28 -33.36
CA PRO A 48 -13.11 -12.86 -33.10
C PRO A 48 -11.72 -12.43 -33.60
N ALA A 49 -11.69 -11.32 -34.32
CA ALA A 49 -10.47 -10.70 -34.83
C ALA A 49 -9.47 -10.50 -33.69
N ALA A 50 -8.28 -11.06 -33.84
CA ALA A 50 -7.16 -10.81 -32.94
C ALA A 50 -6.80 -9.33 -33.00
N ALA A 51 -7.22 -8.56 -31.99
CA ALA A 51 -6.54 -7.34 -31.62
C ALA A 51 -5.24 -7.73 -30.92
N SER A 52 -4.24 -8.15 -31.71
CA SER A 52 -2.86 -8.27 -31.27
C SER A 52 -2.25 -6.88 -31.16
N HIS A 53 -2.64 -6.13 -30.13
CA HIS A 53 -1.69 -5.23 -29.48
C HIS A 53 -1.16 -5.99 -28.29
N VAL A 54 -0.01 -6.64 -28.52
CA VAL A 54 0.83 -7.20 -27.48
C VAL A 54 1.08 -6.06 -26.49
N ALA A 55 0.44 -6.12 -25.32
CA ALA A 55 1.01 -5.52 -24.13
C ALA A 55 2.38 -6.20 -24.00
N GLN A 56 3.44 -5.57 -24.49
CA GLN A 56 4.80 -5.95 -24.17
C GLN A 56 5.01 -5.59 -22.71
N GLY A 57 4.32 -6.30 -21.81
CA GLY A 57 4.73 -6.39 -20.43
C GLY A 57 6.11 -7.01 -20.48
N HIS A 58 7.11 -6.25 -20.04
CA HIS A 58 8.39 -6.83 -19.68
C HIS A 58 8.07 -7.98 -18.72
N ALA A 59 8.28 -9.21 -19.16
CA ALA A 59 8.13 -10.36 -18.28
C ALA A 59 9.26 -10.25 -17.25
N MET A 60 8.93 -9.68 -16.09
CA MET A 60 9.83 -9.54 -14.95
C MET A 60 10.06 -10.95 -14.41
N ALA A 61 11.13 -11.60 -14.86
CA ALA A 61 11.64 -12.77 -14.18
C ALA A 61 12.32 -12.29 -12.89
N PRO A 62 12.18 -13.00 -11.75
CA PRO A 62 12.97 -12.66 -10.56
C PRO A 62 14.45 -12.60 -10.97
N ALA A 63 15.08 -11.44 -10.75
CA ALA A 63 16.49 -11.29 -11.02
C ALA A 63 17.26 -12.15 -10.01
N LYS A 64 18.30 -12.83 -10.47
CA LYS A 64 19.23 -13.43 -9.53
C LYS A 64 20.01 -12.30 -8.85
N PRO A 65 20.28 -12.38 -7.54
CA PRO A 65 21.18 -11.46 -6.87
C PRO A 65 22.52 -11.34 -7.60
N VAL A 66 23.08 -10.14 -7.57
CA VAL A 66 24.37 -9.78 -8.19
C VAL A 66 25.12 -8.86 -7.24
N ALA A 67 26.44 -8.98 -7.21
CA ALA A 67 27.28 -8.12 -6.39
C ALA A 67 27.15 -6.66 -6.86
N PHE A 68 26.60 -5.79 -6.02
CA PHE A 68 26.40 -4.38 -6.30
C PHE A 68 26.15 -3.57 -5.02
N GLY A 69 26.83 -2.42 -4.90
CA GLY A 69 26.49 -1.41 -3.90
C GLY A 69 26.56 -1.94 -2.45
N ASP A 70 25.40 -1.96 -1.80
CA ASP A 70 25.25 -2.40 -0.41
C ASP A 70 25.33 -3.94 -0.25
N ASP A 71 25.26 -4.71 -1.35
CA ASP A 71 25.48 -6.16 -1.42
C ASP A 71 26.78 -6.46 -2.20
N PRO A 72 27.97 -6.37 -1.58
CA PRO A 72 29.23 -6.51 -2.29
C PRO A 72 29.59 -7.95 -2.69
N ASP A 73 28.97 -8.98 -2.09
CA ASP A 73 29.24 -10.39 -2.41
C ASP A 73 28.21 -10.99 -3.38
N GLY A 74 27.05 -10.35 -3.52
CA GLY A 74 26.05 -10.66 -4.51
C GLY A 74 25.19 -11.87 -4.16
N ASP A 75 25.11 -12.23 -2.88
CA ASP A 75 24.27 -13.33 -2.42
C ASP A 75 22.80 -12.93 -2.21
N GLY A 76 22.51 -11.63 -2.25
CA GLY A 76 21.19 -11.02 -2.09
C GLY A 76 20.78 -10.75 -0.64
N TYR A 77 21.63 -11.07 0.33
CA TYR A 77 21.42 -10.73 1.73
C TYR A 77 22.21 -9.48 2.09
N ILE A 78 21.51 -8.49 2.63
CA ILE A 78 22.16 -7.28 3.15
C ILE A 78 21.98 -7.29 4.65
N PRO A 79 23.02 -7.63 5.45
CA PRO A 79 22.89 -7.66 6.90
C PRO A 79 22.74 -6.25 7.48
N ALA A 80 21.93 -6.14 8.53
CA ALA A 80 21.88 -4.95 9.37
C ALA A 80 23.07 -4.94 10.33
N GLU A 81 23.73 -3.78 10.45
CA GLU A 81 24.93 -3.61 11.26
C GLU A 81 24.78 -2.41 12.22
N PRO A 82 24.61 -2.64 13.54
CA PRO A 82 24.44 -3.94 14.19
C PRO A 82 23.04 -4.55 13.96
N PRO A 83 22.88 -5.87 14.06
CA PRO A 83 21.56 -6.50 14.06
C PRO A 83 20.82 -6.18 15.37
N VAL A 84 19.49 -6.17 15.30
CA VAL A 84 18.59 -6.04 16.45
C VAL A 84 18.17 -7.43 16.91
N THR A 85 18.75 -7.89 18.02
CA THR A 85 18.51 -9.25 18.55
C THR A 85 17.87 -9.21 19.95
N GLY A 86 17.22 -10.31 20.35
CA GLY A 86 16.67 -10.45 21.70
C GLY A 86 15.42 -9.61 21.97
N VAL A 87 14.74 -9.18 20.90
CA VAL A 87 13.43 -8.52 21.00
C VAL A 87 12.37 -9.61 21.13
N GLU A 88 11.52 -9.47 22.14
CA GLU A 88 10.29 -10.24 22.27
C GLU A 88 9.12 -9.35 21.83
N PRO A 89 8.23 -9.82 20.93
CA PRO A 89 7.05 -9.06 20.53
C PRO A 89 6.17 -8.72 21.75
N SER A 90 5.74 -7.46 21.86
CA SER A 90 4.80 -7.05 22.91
C SER A 90 3.38 -7.49 22.59
N ASP A 91 2.70 -8.06 23.59
CA ASP A 91 1.27 -8.36 23.60
C ASP A 91 0.47 -7.40 24.50
N GLU A 92 1.11 -6.30 24.95
CA GLU A 92 0.45 -5.29 25.75
C GLU A 92 -0.59 -4.50 24.93
N ILE A 93 -1.67 -4.10 25.60
CA ILE A 93 -2.64 -3.15 25.03
C ILE A 93 -2.44 -1.80 25.71
N PRO A 94 -1.78 -0.83 25.05
CA PRO A 94 -1.70 0.53 25.57
C PRO A 94 -3.08 1.21 25.62
N PRO A 95 -3.21 2.33 26.34
CA PRO A 95 -4.42 3.14 26.28
C PRO A 95 -4.82 3.46 24.83
N HIS A 96 -6.10 3.27 24.52
CA HIS A 96 -6.62 3.46 23.19
C HIS A 96 -6.42 4.92 22.73
N ARG A 97 -5.75 5.06 21.60
CA ARG A 97 -5.55 6.32 20.87
C ARG A 97 -5.90 6.05 19.41
N TYR A 98 -6.64 6.96 18.80
CA TYR A 98 -7.20 6.70 17.48
C TYR A 98 -6.14 6.79 16.37
N PHE A 99 -5.12 7.62 16.57
CA PHE A 99 -4.04 7.84 15.62
C PHE A 99 -2.68 7.67 16.30
N HIS A 100 -1.71 7.22 15.51
CA HIS A 100 -0.32 6.98 15.87
C HIS A 100 0.45 6.93 14.55
N GLU A 101 0.54 8.10 13.91
CA GLU A 101 1.00 8.24 12.53
C GLU A 101 1.63 9.60 12.22
N PHE A 102 2.48 9.64 11.19
CA PHE A 102 2.88 10.86 10.51
C PHE A 102 2.87 10.67 8.99
N GLN A 103 2.95 11.77 8.23
CA GLN A 103 2.92 11.76 6.76
C GLN A 103 4.24 12.29 6.20
N ALA A 104 4.89 11.62 5.25
CA ALA A 104 6.12 12.16 4.64
C ALA A 104 5.84 13.26 3.60
N ASN A 105 4.72 13.12 2.86
CA ASN A 105 4.27 14.03 1.80
C ASN A 105 5.37 14.35 0.76
N CYS A 106 5.49 13.51 -0.27
CA CYS A 106 6.54 13.60 -1.27
C CYS A 106 5.97 13.78 -2.68
N SER A 107 6.54 14.72 -3.45
CA SER A 107 6.10 14.94 -4.84
C SER A 107 6.80 13.99 -5.81
N VAL A 108 6.14 13.66 -6.92
CA VAL A 108 6.78 12.95 -8.03
C VAL A 108 7.91 13.79 -8.62
N ASN A 109 9.06 13.18 -8.87
CA ASN A 109 10.20 13.85 -9.49
C ASN A 109 10.47 13.36 -10.93
N HIS A 110 10.47 12.05 -11.19
CA HIS A 110 10.67 11.49 -12.53
C HIS A 110 10.02 10.12 -12.69
N THR A 111 10.11 9.60 -13.92
CA THR A 111 9.81 8.20 -14.24
C THR A 111 11.03 7.57 -14.91
N ALA A 112 11.25 6.28 -14.68
CA ALA A 112 12.29 5.52 -15.35
C ALA A 112 11.99 4.01 -15.33
N PRO A 113 12.42 3.24 -16.35
CA PRO A 113 12.39 1.77 -16.36
C PRO A 113 13.50 1.14 -15.49
N ASP A 114 13.68 1.69 -14.29
CA ASP A 114 14.74 1.33 -13.34
C ASP A 114 14.13 0.74 -12.06
N ASP A 115 14.87 -0.14 -11.41
CA ASP A 115 14.52 -0.68 -10.09
C ASP A 115 15.81 -1.05 -9.36
N PRO A 116 16.30 -0.21 -8.42
CA PRO A 116 17.55 -0.48 -7.72
C PRO A 116 17.47 -1.62 -6.69
N ILE A 117 16.28 -2.11 -6.34
CA ILE A 117 16.11 -3.25 -5.44
C ILE A 117 16.15 -4.53 -6.26
N VAL A 118 15.28 -4.66 -7.27
CA VAL A 118 15.11 -5.89 -8.05
C VAL A 118 16.17 -6.02 -9.14
N TYR A 119 16.64 -4.92 -9.72
CA TYR A 119 17.64 -4.90 -10.80
C TYR A 119 18.82 -3.95 -10.51
N PRO A 120 19.54 -4.15 -9.40
CA PRO A 120 20.62 -3.27 -9.00
C PRO A 120 21.70 -3.16 -10.08
N GLY A 121 22.08 -1.92 -10.40
CA GLY A 121 23.08 -1.56 -11.42
C GLY A 121 22.63 -1.76 -12.87
N ARG A 122 21.36 -2.10 -13.13
CA ARG A 122 20.86 -2.46 -14.47
C ARG A 122 19.80 -1.48 -14.97
N ALA A 123 20.25 -0.33 -15.44
CA ALA A 123 19.36 0.69 -16.01
C ALA A 123 18.51 0.12 -17.17
N GLY A 124 17.21 0.45 -17.19
CA GLY A 124 16.25 -0.01 -18.20
C GLY A 124 15.86 -1.47 -18.12
N ALA A 125 16.21 -2.19 -17.04
CA ALA A 125 15.87 -3.60 -16.89
C ALA A 125 14.46 -3.85 -16.34
N SER A 126 13.79 -2.82 -15.81
CA SER A 126 12.45 -2.91 -15.22
C SER A 126 11.37 -2.39 -16.17
N HIS A 127 10.10 -2.61 -15.82
CA HIS A 127 9.03 -1.73 -16.32
C HIS A 127 9.18 -0.32 -15.72
N ASP A 128 8.50 0.64 -16.34
CA ASP A 128 8.56 2.05 -15.94
C ASP A 128 7.95 2.28 -14.55
N HIS A 129 8.70 2.97 -13.69
CA HIS A 129 8.32 3.33 -12.34
C HIS A 129 8.22 4.84 -12.19
N THR A 130 7.25 5.30 -11.38
CA THR A 130 7.11 6.68 -10.94
C THR A 130 7.82 6.85 -9.62
N PHE A 131 8.83 7.71 -9.58
CA PHE A 131 9.68 7.95 -8.42
C PHE A 131 9.30 9.21 -7.66
N MET A 132 9.35 9.13 -6.33
CA MET A 132 9.06 10.19 -5.37
C MET A 132 10.08 10.16 -4.22
N GLY A 133 10.19 11.28 -3.49
CA GLY A 133 11.16 11.44 -2.42
C GLY A 133 12.53 11.74 -3.00
N ASN A 134 13.49 10.83 -2.85
CA ASN A 134 14.85 11.04 -3.34
C ASN A 134 14.87 11.36 -4.85
N ASP A 135 15.46 12.51 -5.20
CA ASP A 135 15.47 13.05 -6.56
C ASP A 135 16.61 12.49 -7.43
N THR A 136 17.46 11.63 -6.87
CA THR A 136 18.57 10.97 -7.56
C THR A 136 18.35 9.48 -7.79
N THR A 137 17.20 8.94 -7.37
CA THR A 137 16.89 7.50 -7.50
C THR A 137 17.04 7.03 -8.95
N ASN A 138 17.78 5.94 -9.17
CA ASN A 138 17.92 5.27 -10.46
C ASN A 138 18.44 3.84 -10.22
N ALA A 139 18.67 3.05 -11.27
CA ALA A 139 19.13 1.67 -11.12
C ALA A 139 20.45 1.50 -10.34
N ASN A 140 21.28 2.54 -10.21
CA ASN A 140 22.55 2.49 -9.47
C ASN A 140 22.43 2.98 -8.01
N SER A 141 21.22 3.24 -7.51
CA SER A 141 21.02 3.74 -6.16
C SER A 141 21.52 2.75 -5.10
N THR A 142 22.20 3.28 -4.10
CA THR A 142 22.70 2.63 -2.89
C THR A 142 22.29 3.45 -1.67
N THR A 143 22.41 2.89 -0.47
CA THR A 143 22.13 3.65 0.77
C THR A 143 22.97 4.93 0.81
N ALA A 144 24.26 4.84 0.43
CA ALA A 144 25.17 5.98 0.41
C ALA A 144 24.79 7.04 -0.64
N SER A 145 24.45 6.62 -1.87
CA SER A 145 24.07 7.59 -2.92
C SER A 145 22.76 8.29 -2.61
N LEU A 146 21.77 7.57 -2.07
CA LEU A 146 20.50 8.15 -1.66
C LEU A 146 20.71 9.15 -0.51
N GLY A 147 21.51 8.78 0.50
CA GLY A 147 21.85 9.69 1.60
C GLY A 147 22.56 10.98 1.17
N ALA A 148 23.24 10.98 0.01
CA ALA A 148 23.88 12.16 -0.56
C ALA A 148 23.00 12.94 -1.57
N GLY A 149 21.92 12.33 -2.07
CA GLY A 149 20.97 12.92 -3.02
C GLY A 149 20.01 13.91 -2.35
N GLY A 150 19.22 14.66 -3.13
CA GLY A 150 18.17 15.57 -2.64
C GLY A 150 16.86 14.84 -2.35
N THR A 151 15.78 15.60 -2.12
CA THR A 151 14.43 15.05 -1.92
C THR A 151 13.33 16.01 -2.33
N THR A 152 12.19 15.46 -2.73
CA THR A 152 10.93 16.17 -2.98
C THR A 152 9.91 16.00 -1.85
N CYS A 153 10.29 15.35 -0.74
CA CYS A 153 9.51 15.30 0.48
C CYS A 153 9.53 16.65 1.21
N LEU A 154 8.49 16.92 2.02
CA LEU A 154 8.43 18.16 2.79
C LEU A 154 9.55 18.26 3.84
N ALA A 155 9.91 17.14 4.49
CA ALA A 155 11.03 17.06 5.41
C ALA A 155 12.34 16.87 4.63
N PRO A 156 13.32 17.82 4.69
CA PRO A 156 14.61 17.66 4.03
C PRO A 156 15.45 16.50 4.56
N GLY A 157 15.10 15.97 5.74
CA GLY A 157 15.70 14.76 6.32
C GLY A 157 15.23 13.46 5.63
N ASP A 158 14.12 13.46 4.90
CA ASP A 158 13.67 12.26 4.17
C ASP A 158 14.39 12.14 2.83
N ARG A 159 15.52 11.45 2.79
CA ARG A 159 16.22 11.11 1.53
C ARG A 159 15.83 9.72 1.02
N SER A 160 14.75 9.13 1.51
CA SER A 160 14.30 7.80 1.08
C SER A 160 13.72 7.83 -0.33
N ALA A 161 13.81 6.70 -1.00
CA ALA A 161 13.20 6.52 -2.32
C ALA A 161 11.90 5.72 -2.19
N TYR A 162 10.88 6.20 -2.90
CA TYR A 162 9.55 5.61 -2.97
C TYR A 162 9.15 5.51 -4.43
N TRP A 163 8.76 4.32 -4.90
CA TRP A 163 8.31 4.18 -6.27
C TRP A 163 7.23 3.11 -6.44
N MET A 164 6.51 3.22 -7.54
CA MET A 164 5.42 2.33 -7.94
C MET A 164 5.34 2.31 -9.47
N PRO A 165 4.70 1.30 -10.10
CA PRO A 165 4.53 1.28 -11.55
C PRO A 165 3.86 2.54 -12.08
N THR A 166 4.39 3.08 -13.17
CA THR A 166 3.82 4.28 -13.78
C THR A 166 2.45 3.99 -14.36
N LEU A 167 1.47 4.85 -14.08
CA LEU A 167 0.13 4.76 -14.64
C LEU A 167 0.13 5.37 -16.05
N TYR A 168 -0.59 4.74 -16.98
CA TYR A 168 -0.81 5.23 -18.32
C TYR A 168 -2.29 5.25 -18.65
N ASN A 169 -2.75 6.24 -19.42
CA ASN A 169 -4.01 6.20 -20.15
C ASN A 169 -3.71 5.99 -21.64
N GLY A 170 -3.76 4.74 -22.09
CA GLY A 170 -3.24 4.33 -23.40
C GLY A 170 -1.71 4.43 -23.44
N ASN A 171 -1.20 5.42 -24.17
CA ASN A 171 0.24 5.70 -24.27
C ASN A 171 0.65 6.98 -23.54
N GLU A 172 -0.31 7.71 -22.99
CA GLU A 172 -0.04 8.92 -22.22
C GLU A 172 0.26 8.52 -20.78
N GLU A 173 1.43 8.95 -20.31
CA GLU A 173 1.86 8.79 -18.93
C GLU A 173 1.03 9.69 -18.01
N VAL A 174 0.57 9.16 -16.88
CA VAL A 174 -0.25 9.88 -15.90
C VAL A 174 0.46 9.85 -14.55
N ARG A 175 0.95 11.01 -14.11
CA ARG A 175 1.60 11.17 -12.80
C ARG A 175 0.62 11.74 -11.77
N PRO A 176 0.73 11.32 -10.50
CA PRO A 176 0.18 12.09 -9.40
C PRO A 176 0.69 13.55 -9.42
N ILE A 177 -0.16 14.48 -8.98
CA ILE A 177 0.13 15.92 -8.96
C ILE A 177 0.33 16.39 -7.52
N GLY A 178 1.44 17.10 -7.28
CA GLY A 178 1.79 17.64 -5.97
C GLY A 178 2.27 16.56 -4.99
N PRO A 179 2.42 16.91 -3.70
CA PRO A 179 2.83 15.96 -2.66
C PRO A 179 1.80 14.85 -2.49
N GLN A 180 2.26 13.60 -2.61
CA GLN A 180 1.47 12.42 -2.33
C GLN A 180 1.65 12.00 -0.89
N THR A 181 0.57 11.55 -0.26
CA THR A 181 0.60 11.13 1.15
C THR A 181 1.16 9.72 1.26
N ILE A 182 2.32 9.63 1.90
CA ILE A 182 2.94 8.38 2.33
C ILE A 182 2.84 8.40 3.86
N TYR A 183 1.99 7.55 4.42
CA TYR A 183 1.84 7.47 5.87
C TYR A 183 2.88 6.54 6.46
N TYR A 184 3.34 6.89 7.64
CA TYR A 184 4.07 6.04 8.57
C TYR A 184 3.16 5.84 9.78
N LYS A 185 2.63 4.63 9.95
CA LYS A 185 1.64 4.31 11.00
C LYS A 185 2.17 3.23 11.93
N ALA A 186 1.67 3.13 13.15
CA ALA A 186 1.79 1.86 13.88
C ALA A 186 0.98 0.77 13.15
N GLY A 187 1.62 -0.36 12.85
CA GLY A 187 0.94 -1.57 12.36
C GLY A 187 0.62 -2.57 13.47
N VAL A 188 1.18 -2.39 14.66
CA VAL A 188 0.96 -3.24 15.84
C VAL A 188 0.09 -2.52 16.87
N THR A 189 -0.58 -3.28 17.72
CA THR A 189 -1.43 -2.74 18.80
C THR A 189 -0.61 -1.97 19.84
N ASP A 190 0.56 -2.49 20.24
CA ASP A 190 1.47 -1.75 21.12
C ASP A 190 2.35 -0.77 20.34
N TYR A 191 1.74 0.34 19.92
CA TYR A 191 2.42 1.41 19.16
C TYR A 191 3.67 1.96 19.84
N ARG A 192 3.81 1.80 21.17
CA ARG A 192 4.98 2.27 21.94
C ARG A 192 6.25 1.47 21.66
N THR A 193 6.13 0.31 21.00
CA THR A 193 7.26 -0.57 20.67
C THR A 193 7.85 -0.31 19.28
N VAL A 194 7.18 0.53 18.49
CA VAL A 194 7.61 0.87 17.12
C VAL A 194 8.94 1.63 17.17
N ARG A 195 9.89 1.21 16.34
CA ARG A 195 11.23 1.81 16.22
C ARG A 195 11.43 2.43 14.84
N PRO A 196 12.30 3.45 14.69
CA PRO A 196 12.63 3.95 13.35
C PRO A 196 13.22 2.85 12.46
N PHE A 197 12.98 2.95 11.16
CA PHE A 197 13.57 2.05 10.17
C PHE A 197 15.11 2.13 10.24
N PRO A 198 15.83 1.00 10.23
CA PRO A 198 17.28 1.03 10.09
C PRO A 198 17.65 1.59 8.72
N LYS A 199 18.70 2.43 8.68
CA LYS A 199 19.20 3.03 7.43
C LYS A 199 19.47 1.93 6.41
N GLY A 200 18.96 2.12 5.19
CA GLY A 200 19.17 1.19 4.08
C GLY A 200 18.19 0.02 4.01
N LEU A 201 17.27 -0.15 4.97
CA LEU A 201 16.18 -1.11 4.84
C LEU A 201 15.42 -0.89 3.53
N ARG A 202 15.16 -1.96 2.79
CA ARG A 202 14.40 -1.88 1.54
C ARG A 202 13.56 -3.12 1.31
N PHE A 203 12.39 -2.95 0.71
CA PHE A 203 11.49 -4.06 0.45
C PHE A 203 10.49 -3.73 -0.66
N VAL A 204 9.87 -4.78 -1.21
CA VAL A 204 8.82 -4.70 -2.24
C VAL A 204 7.49 -5.16 -1.66
N VAL A 205 6.42 -4.39 -1.86
CA VAL A 205 5.05 -4.69 -1.42
C VAL A 205 4.19 -5.08 -2.63
N GLY A 206 3.44 -6.18 -2.56
CA GLY A 206 2.70 -6.71 -3.72
C GLY A 206 3.60 -7.37 -4.76
N SER A 207 3.10 -7.62 -5.98
CA SER A 207 3.90 -8.18 -7.07
C SER A 207 3.35 -7.79 -8.44
N PRO A 208 4.21 -7.53 -9.46
CA PRO A 208 3.76 -7.30 -10.82
C PRO A 208 3.06 -8.51 -11.45
N THR A 209 3.26 -9.71 -10.92
CA THR A 209 2.70 -10.97 -11.46
C THR A 209 1.58 -11.54 -10.62
N GLN A 210 1.12 -10.84 -9.58
CA GLN A 210 0.03 -11.34 -8.75
C GLN A 210 -1.28 -11.41 -9.55
N THR A 211 -2.09 -12.40 -9.25
CA THR A 211 -3.44 -12.56 -9.78
C THR A 211 -4.39 -11.53 -9.17
N ALA A 212 -5.56 -11.34 -9.78
CA ALA A 212 -6.61 -10.50 -9.21
C ALA A 212 -7.11 -10.99 -7.83
N GLU A 213 -7.05 -12.30 -7.58
CA GLU A 213 -7.40 -12.88 -6.28
C GLU A 213 -6.33 -12.58 -5.22
N GLU A 214 -5.05 -12.75 -5.56
CA GLU A 214 -3.94 -12.41 -4.66
C GLU A 214 -3.93 -10.91 -4.33
N PHE A 215 -4.16 -10.04 -5.31
CA PHE A 215 -4.26 -8.60 -5.09
C PHE A 215 -5.43 -8.23 -4.17
N ARG A 216 -6.62 -8.82 -4.41
CA ARG A 216 -7.81 -8.60 -3.57
C ARG A 216 -7.58 -9.03 -2.13
N ASN A 217 -6.93 -10.18 -1.94
CA ASN A 217 -6.73 -10.80 -0.64
C ASN A 217 -5.38 -10.39 0.00
N HIS A 218 -4.65 -9.45 -0.59
CA HIS A 218 -3.35 -9.02 -0.08
C HIS A 218 -3.52 -8.41 1.32
N PRO A 219 -2.71 -8.81 2.33
CA PRO A 219 -2.88 -8.35 3.71
C PRO A 219 -2.85 -6.82 3.88
N GLY A 220 -2.07 -6.15 3.04
CA GLY A 220 -1.98 -4.68 3.02
C GLY A 220 -3.04 -3.95 2.19
N MET A 221 -4.07 -4.61 1.64
CA MET A 221 -5.07 -3.94 0.80
C MET A 221 -6.08 -3.15 1.63
N VAL A 222 -6.23 -1.84 1.38
CA VAL A 222 -7.12 -0.94 2.13
C VAL A 222 -8.25 -0.42 1.24
N GLU A 223 -9.10 -1.31 0.73
CA GLU A 223 -10.32 -0.98 -0.05
C GLU A 223 -10.19 -0.91 -1.58
N GLY A 224 -9.03 -1.24 -2.18
CA GLY A 224 -8.87 -1.33 -3.63
C GLY A 224 -8.76 0.04 -4.34
N TYR A 225 -9.04 0.06 -5.64
CA TYR A 225 -9.10 1.28 -6.43
C TYR A 225 -10.40 2.04 -6.19
N GLU A 226 -10.28 3.35 -6.05
CA GLU A 226 -11.38 4.25 -5.74
C GLU A 226 -11.44 5.43 -6.72
N CYS A 227 -12.64 5.82 -7.16
CA CYS A 227 -12.84 7.09 -7.85
C CYS A 227 -14.28 7.61 -7.66
N GLY A 228 -14.39 8.81 -7.06
CA GLY A 228 -15.69 9.32 -6.59
C GLY A 228 -16.32 8.37 -5.58
N GLU A 229 -17.55 7.96 -5.83
CA GLU A 229 -18.29 7.00 -4.97
C GLU A 229 -18.05 5.53 -5.36
N SER A 230 -17.14 5.24 -6.30
CA SER A 230 -16.74 3.88 -6.65
C SER A 230 -15.56 3.46 -5.79
N TYR A 231 -15.70 2.36 -5.06
CA TYR A 231 -14.69 1.79 -4.15
C TYR A 231 -14.74 0.26 -4.20
N HIS A 232 -13.78 -0.43 -3.58
CA HIS A 232 -13.64 -1.90 -3.63
C HIS A 232 -13.45 -2.46 -5.05
N ASN A 233 -12.79 -1.71 -5.92
CA ASN A 233 -12.41 -2.19 -7.24
C ASN A 233 -11.02 -2.86 -7.17
N TYR A 234 -10.94 -4.15 -7.49
CA TYR A 234 -9.67 -4.91 -7.45
C TYR A 234 -9.01 -5.02 -8.84
N ASP A 235 -9.46 -4.18 -9.75
CA ASP A 235 -8.83 -3.78 -11.01
C ASP A 235 -9.30 -2.33 -11.28
N PHE A 236 -8.85 -1.70 -12.35
CA PHE A 236 -9.35 -0.38 -12.71
C PHE A 236 -10.87 -0.42 -12.96
N PRO A 237 -11.67 0.47 -12.34
CA PRO A 237 -13.09 0.56 -12.64
C PRO A 237 -13.27 0.93 -14.12
N ALA A 238 -14.32 0.44 -14.77
CA ALA A 238 -14.53 0.70 -16.21
C ALA A 238 -14.71 2.19 -16.55
N ALA A 239 -15.23 2.98 -15.60
CA ALA A 239 -15.37 4.41 -15.72
C ALA A 239 -15.31 5.10 -14.35
N CYS A 240 -14.92 6.37 -14.35
CA CYS A 240 -14.94 7.25 -13.19
C CYS A 240 -15.75 8.53 -13.50
N PRO A 241 -16.33 9.20 -12.49
CA PRO A 241 -16.99 10.49 -12.69
C PRO A 241 -16.08 11.50 -13.40
N THR A 242 -16.60 12.29 -14.35
CA THR A 242 -15.79 13.22 -15.17
C THR A 242 -15.58 14.60 -14.53
N SER A 243 -15.94 14.77 -13.25
CA SER A 243 -15.70 16.05 -12.57
C SER A 243 -14.21 16.31 -12.47
N ARG A 244 -13.81 17.59 -12.56
CA ARG A 244 -12.40 18.00 -12.56
C ARG A 244 -11.62 17.50 -11.33
N ASP A 245 -12.32 17.34 -10.21
CA ASP A 245 -11.72 16.96 -8.94
C ASP A 245 -11.74 15.44 -8.71
N THR A 246 -12.30 14.65 -9.65
CA THR A 246 -12.25 13.19 -9.57
C THR A 246 -10.87 12.69 -9.94
N GLN A 247 -10.27 11.93 -9.01
CA GLN A 247 -9.03 11.21 -9.18
C GLN A 247 -9.28 9.70 -9.04
N LEU A 248 -8.42 8.90 -9.65
CA LEU A 248 -8.27 7.48 -9.31
C LEU A 248 -7.33 7.39 -8.11
N ASN A 249 -7.73 6.66 -7.07
CA ASN A 249 -6.98 6.52 -5.84
C ASN A 249 -6.73 5.04 -5.53
N LEU A 250 -5.63 4.76 -4.82
CA LEU A 250 -5.37 3.46 -4.22
C LEU A 250 -4.63 3.64 -2.89
N ARG A 251 -4.97 2.79 -1.91
CA ARG A 251 -4.22 2.63 -0.66
C ARG A 251 -3.68 1.21 -0.50
N MET A 252 -2.40 1.10 -0.19
CA MET A 252 -1.76 -0.19 0.08
C MET A 252 -0.70 -0.07 1.18
N GLN A 253 -0.77 -0.96 2.16
CA GLN A 253 0.06 -1.01 3.37
C GLN A 253 1.19 -2.03 3.24
N ALA A 254 2.36 -1.66 3.75
CA ALA A 254 3.54 -2.51 3.84
C ALA A 254 3.44 -3.44 5.06
N PRO A 255 4.22 -4.53 5.10
CA PRO A 255 4.51 -5.21 6.35
C PRO A 255 5.24 -4.28 7.33
N SER A 256 5.09 -4.51 8.64
CA SER A 256 5.60 -3.62 9.70
C SER A 256 6.37 -4.37 10.80
N CYS A 257 6.66 -5.65 10.59
CA CYS A 257 7.44 -6.48 11.49
C CYS A 257 8.71 -6.95 10.79
N TRP A 258 9.87 -6.69 11.39
CA TRP A 258 11.18 -6.96 10.82
C TRP A 258 11.91 -8.06 11.59
N ASP A 259 12.70 -8.88 10.89
CA ASP A 259 13.48 -9.97 11.47
C ASP A 259 14.65 -9.53 12.37
N GLY A 260 14.99 -8.24 12.32
CA GLY A 260 16.07 -7.64 13.09
C GLY A 260 17.47 -7.91 12.52
N LYS A 261 17.58 -8.60 11.39
CA LYS A 261 18.85 -9.14 10.88
C LYS A 261 19.22 -8.62 9.51
N TYR A 262 18.27 -8.48 8.59
CA TYR A 262 18.58 -8.15 7.20
C TYR A 262 17.87 -6.89 6.74
N LEU A 263 18.62 -5.95 6.17
CA LEU A 263 18.09 -4.78 5.46
C LEU A 263 17.47 -5.15 4.11
N ASP A 264 17.87 -6.28 3.54
CA ASP A 264 17.28 -6.88 2.35
C ASP A 264 17.55 -8.40 2.31
N THR A 265 16.68 -9.14 1.62
CA THR A 265 16.81 -10.58 1.36
C THR A 265 16.69 -10.85 -0.14
N PRO A 266 17.10 -12.02 -0.65
CA PRO A 266 17.10 -12.27 -2.11
C PRO A 266 15.73 -12.14 -2.82
N ASP A 267 14.63 -12.22 -2.08
CA ASP A 267 13.26 -12.04 -2.58
C ASP A 267 12.66 -10.65 -2.26
N HIS A 268 13.46 -9.79 -1.61
CA HIS A 268 13.15 -8.44 -1.15
C HIS A 268 11.94 -8.34 -0.21
N LYS A 269 11.59 -9.46 0.44
CA LYS A 269 10.35 -9.61 1.20
C LYS A 269 10.53 -10.41 2.49
N ALA A 270 11.29 -11.50 2.48
CA ALA A 270 11.35 -12.47 3.58
C ALA A 270 11.88 -11.93 4.92
N HIS A 271 12.54 -10.77 4.93
CA HIS A 271 12.97 -10.10 6.15
C HIS A 271 11.87 -9.23 6.79
N MET A 272 10.72 -9.08 6.13
CA MET A 272 9.55 -8.32 6.59
C MET A 272 8.31 -9.21 6.68
N ALA A 273 7.45 -8.96 7.66
CA ALA A 273 6.19 -9.67 7.87
C ALA A 273 5.05 -8.73 8.26
N TYR A 274 3.84 -9.11 7.89
CA TYR A 274 2.65 -8.47 8.41
C TYR A 274 2.43 -8.92 9.85
N PRO A 275 1.94 -8.04 10.74
CA PRO A 275 1.47 -8.43 12.07
C PRO A 275 0.46 -9.57 11.97
N VAL A 276 0.43 -10.40 13.01
CA VAL A 276 -0.55 -11.47 13.17
C VAL A 276 -1.53 -11.11 14.26
N VAL A 277 -2.78 -11.47 14.05
CA VAL A 277 -3.83 -11.23 15.04
C VAL A 277 -3.72 -12.27 16.16
N MET A 278 -3.58 -11.80 17.39
CA MET A 278 -3.47 -12.60 18.61
C MET A 278 -4.50 -12.15 19.66
N GLY A 279 -4.88 -13.07 20.54
CA GLY A 279 -5.68 -12.75 21.74
C GLY A 279 -6.94 -11.91 21.45
N ALA A 280 -7.02 -10.74 22.07
CA ALA A 280 -8.16 -9.82 21.99
C ALA A 280 -8.21 -8.99 20.69
N ASN A 281 -7.98 -9.62 19.53
CA ASN A 281 -7.79 -8.96 18.23
C ASN A 281 -6.63 -7.95 18.22
N GLN A 282 -5.51 -8.31 18.85
CA GLN A 282 -4.30 -7.50 18.88
C GLN A 282 -3.43 -7.85 17.68
N ASP A 283 -2.97 -6.84 16.96
CA ASP A 283 -1.94 -6.99 15.94
C ASP A 283 -0.57 -7.01 16.61
N VAL A 284 0.11 -8.16 16.53
CA VAL A 284 1.42 -8.40 17.17
C VAL A 284 2.40 -8.92 16.14
N CYS A 285 3.65 -8.50 16.24
CA CYS A 285 4.69 -9.05 15.39
C CYS A 285 4.94 -10.54 15.66
N PRO A 286 5.06 -11.39 14.62
CA PRO A 286 5.34 -12.80 14.83
C PRO A 286 6.76 -12.97 15.43
N PRO A 287 7.02 -14.04 16.20
CA PRO A 287 8.35 -14.27 16.78
C PRO A 287 9.50 -14.39 15.75
N SER A 288 9.18 -14.72 14.49
CA SER A 288 10.16 -14.72 13.40
C SER A 288 10.60 -13.31 12.97
N HIS A 289 9.77 -12.30 13.24
CA HIS A 289 9.96 -10.90 12.86
C HIS A 289 9.68 -9.97 14.04
N PRO A 290 10.45 -10.04 15.14
CA PRO A 290 10.00 -9.49 16.41
C PRO A 290 10.12 -7.96 16.51
N VAL A 291 10.77 -7.29 15.55
CA VAL A 291 11.02 -5.85 15.62
C VAL A 291 9.88 -5.08 14.95
N ALA A 292 9.07 -4.37 15.74
CA ALA A 292 8.03 -3.49 15.21
C ALA A 292 8.64 -2.22 14.58
N LEU A 293 8.27 -1.95 13.34
CA LEU A 293 8.66 -0.77 12.55
C LEU A 293 7.40 -0.04 12.06
N PRO A 294 7.50 1.20 11.55
CA PRO A 294 6.36 1.86 10.95
C PRO A 294 5.78 1.04 9.80
N MET A 295 4.47 0.98 9.71
CA MET A 295 3.75 0.52 8.53
C MET A 295 3.69 1.67 7.53
N ILE A 296 4.36 1.52 6.39
CA ILE A 296 4.20 2.45 5.28
C ILE A 296 2.85 2.20 4.63
N GLU A 297 2.07 3.25 4.37
CA GLU A 297 0.87 3.19 3.52
C GLU A 297 1.02 4.19 2.38
N PHE A 298 1.05 3.68 1.15
CA PHE A 298 0.95 4.51 -0.04
C PHE A 298 -0.50 4.89 -0.23
N LYS A 299 -0.82 6.19 -0.16
CA LYS A 299 -2.11 6.75 -0.60
C LYS A 299 -1.87 7.58 -1.86
N MET A 300 -2.09 6.96 -3.00
CA MET A 300 -1.71 7.51 -4.30
C MET A 300 -2.93 7.96 -5.08
N ALA A 301 -2.87 9.16 -5.66
CA ALA A 301 -3.97 9.77 -6.40
C ALA A 301 -3.52 10.23 -7.80
N TRP A 302 -4.13 9.67 -8.85
CA TRP A 302 -3.86 10.03 -10.23
C TRP A 302 -4.99 10.91 -10.80
N PRO A 303 -4.66 11.99 -11.52
CA PRO A 303 -5.63 12.89 -12.14
C PRO A 303 -6.20 12.29 -13.44
N VAL A 304 -6.73 11.07 -13.37
CA VAL A 304 -7.41 10.38 -14.49
C VAL A 304 -8.84 10.05 -14.09
N ASN A 305 -9.76 10.25 -15.03
CA ASN A 305 -11.18 9.97 -14.84
C ASN A 305 -11.90 9.76 -16.18
N GLY A 306 -13.23 9.60 -16.16
CA GLY A 306 -14.01 9.34 -17.35
C GLY A 306 -13.89 7.90 -17.82
N ASP A 307 -13.58 7.70 -19.10
CA ASP A 307 -13.35 6.36 -19.67
C ASP A 307 -11.99 5.82 -19.21
N MET A 308 -12.03 4.75 -18.43
CA MET A 308 -10.86 4.11 -17.82
C MET A 308 -10.41 2.87 -18.59
N SER A 309 -11.05 2.53 -19.72
CA SER A 309 -10.79 1.30 -20.48
C SER A 309 -9.37 1.15 -21.03
N ARG A 310 -8.63 2.27 -21.11
CA ARG A 310 -7.23 2.30 -21.54
C ARG A 310 -6.25 2.52 -20.39
N VAL A 311 -6.75 2.65 -19.16
CA VAL A 311 -5.90 2.86 -17.99
C VAL A 311 -5.20 1.55 -17.66
N ARG A 312 -3.88 1.64 -17.47
CA ARG A 312 -3.01 0.50 -17.17
C ARG A 312 -1.82 0.95 -16.33
N LEU A 313 -1.19 0.01 -15.64
CA LEU A 313 0.15 0.21 -15.08
C LEU A 313 1.21 -0.15 -16.13
N ALA A 314 2.42 0.34 -15.94
CA ALA A 314 3.60 -0.09 -16.70
C ALA A 314 3.83 -1.61 -16.55
N SER A 315 3.48 -2.16 -15.39
CA SER A 315 3.51 -3.58 -15.06
C SER A 315 2.31 -4.39 -15.58
N GLY A 316 1.30 -3.73 -16.16
CA GLY A 316 0.12 -4.40 -16.76
C GLY A 316 -1.21 -3.91 -16.20
N THR A 317 -2.04 -4.85 -15.72
CA THR A 317 -3.39 -4.62 -15.19
C THR A 317 -3.36 -3.89 -13.85
N GLY A 318 -4.53 -3.45 -13.33
CA GLY A 318 -4.59 -2.79 -12.02
C GLY A 318 -4.14 -3.69 -10.87
N HIS A 319 -4.37 -4.99 -10.96
CA HIS A 319 -3.90 -5.94 -9.95
C HIS A 319 -2.39 -6.18 -9.97
N SER A 320 -1.64 -5.70 -10.98
CA SER A 320 -0.17 -5.73 -10.96
C SER A 320 0.47 -4.66 -10.07
N PHE A 321 -0.34 -3.88 -9.34
CA PHE A 321 0.15 -2.82 -8.47
C PHE A 321 1.06 -3.37 -7.36
N HIS A 322 2.21 -2.74 -7.24
CA HIS A 322 3.18 -2.94 -6.18
C HIS A 322 3.81 -1.58 -5.91
N TYR A 323 4.54 -1.51 -4.81
CA TYR A 323 5.43 -0.39 -4.58
C TYR A 323 6.64 -0.84 -3.78
N ASP A 324 7.61 0.04 -3.80
CA ASP A 324 8.94 -0.23 -3.32
C ASP A 324 9.38 0.93 -2.42
N PHE A 325 10.14 0.58 -1.41
CA PHE A 325 10.69 1.52 -0.46
C PHE A 325 12.17 1.22 -0.25
N PHE A 326 12.99 2.27 -0.25
CA PHE A 326 14.40 2.20 0.12
C PHE A 326 14.70 3.32 1.12
N ASN A 327 14.84 2.95 2.39
CA ASN A 327 15.05 3.88 3.49
C ASN A 327 16.40 4.59 3.39
N ALA A 328 16.34 5.92 3.33
CA ALA A 328 17.51 6.76 3.47
C ALA A 328 17.22 8.05 4.26
N TRP A 329 16.21 8.02 5.15
CA TRP A 329 16.00 9.08 6.15
C TRP A 329 17.28 9.43 6.91
N ASP A 330 17.42 10.71 7.28
CA ASP A 330 18.29 11.12 8.38
C ASP A 330 17.81 10.44 9.67
N ASP A 331 18.71 9.72 10.33
CA ASP A 331 18.36 8.83 11.44
C ASP A 331 17.73 9.61 12.60
N ALA A 332 18.29 10.76 12.96
CA ALA A 332 17.78 11.58 14.07
C ALA A 332 16.41 12.20 13.74
N THR A 333 16.19 12.58 12.48
CA THR A 333 14.89 13.12 12.04
C THR A 333 13.80 12.06 12.08
N LEU A 334 14.09 10.85 11.60
CA LEU A 334 13.12 9.74 11.62
C LEU A 334 12.82 9.29 13.05
N ASP A 335 13.86 9.18 13.90
CA ASP A 335 13.72 8.85 15.32
C ASP A 335 12.79 9.83 16.03
N ALA A 336 13.02 11.14 15.86
CA ALA A 336 12.16 12.19 16.44
C ALA A 336 10.70 12.10 15.97
N LEU A 337 10.46 11.80 14.68
CA LEU A 337 9.10 11.66 14.15
C LEU A 337 8.41 10.39 14.66
N VAL A 338 9.11 9.25 14.74
CA VAL A 338 8.55 8.01 15.28
C VAL A 338 8.22 8.17 16.76
N ASP A 339 9.15 8.69 17.56
CA ASP A 339 8.96 8.88 18.99
C ASP A 339 7.81 9.85 19.30
N HIS A 340 7.78 10.99 18.61
CA HIS A 340 6.76 12.00 18.86
C HIS A 340 5.38 11.58 18.35
N CYS A 341 5.30 11.05 17.13
CA CYS A 341 4.02 10.86 16.45
C CYS A 341 3.44 9.46 16.61
N ILE A 342 4.27 8.42 16.50
CA ILE A 342 3.80 7.03 16.59
C ILE A 342 3.77 6.61 18.06
N VAL A 343 4.90 6.70 18.76
CA VAL A 343 5.00 6.33 20.18
C VAL A 343 4.20 7.30 21.06
N GLY A 344 4.19 8.60 20.74
CA GLY A 344 3.34 9.60 21.38
C GLY A 344 1.85 9.53 21.04
N ALA A 345 1.47 8.67 20.08
CA ALA A 345 0.10 8.43 19.63
C ALA A 345 -0.65 9.68 19.15
N LEU A 346 -0.05 10.36 18.18
CA LEU A 346 -0.55 11.58 17.56
C LEU A 346 -0.91 11.36 16.09
N GLN A 347 -1.70 12.28 15.54
CA GLN A 347 -1.99 12.36 14.11
C GLN A 347 -1.17 13.48 13.49
N CYS A 348 0.08 13.19 13.17
CA CYS A 348 1.00 14.22 12.70
C CYS A 348 0.90 14.44 11.18
N ASN A 349 1.07 15.70 10.78
CA ASN A 349 1.49 16.06 9.43
C ASN A 349 3.01 15.83 9.24
N ALA A 350 3.57 16.25 8.10
CA ALA A 350 4.99 16.03 7.77
C ALA A 350 5.99 16.76 8.67
N ARG A 351 5.54 17.74 9.45
CA ARG A 351 6.36 18.43 10.46
C ARG A 351 6.41 17.65 11.77
N GLY A 352 5.62 16.60 11.92
CA GLY A 352 5.37 15.99 13.22
C GLY A 352 4.42 16.82 14.10
N TYR A 353 3.57 17.66 13.51
CA TYR A 353 2.59 18.48 14.24
C TYR A 353 1.19 17.88 14.12
N ASP A 354 0.50 17.73 15.26
CA ASP A 354 -0.89 17.28 15.32
C ASP A 354 -1.85 18.48 15.41
N GLU A 355 -2.59 18.72 14.34
CA GLU A 355 -3.54 19.83 14.23
C GLU A 355 -4.71 19.71 15.22
N ASN A 356 -5.05 18.50 15.64
CA ASN A 356 -6.10 18.23 16.62
C ASN A 356 -5.58 18.33 18.06
N ASN A 357 -4.26 18.23 18.27
CA ASN A 357 -3.60 18.29 19.58
C ASN A 357 -2.43 19.31 19.59
N PRO A 358 -2.69 20.61 19.36
CA PRO A 358 -1.65 21.62 19.16
C PRO A 358 -0.75 21.83 20.39
N GLY A 359 -1.22 21.46 21.58
CA GLY A 359 -0.46 21.58 22.84
C GLY A 359 0.71 20.60 22.97
N GLU A 360 0.73 19.54 22.16
CA GLU A 360 1.82 18.56 22.13
C GLU A 360 3.03 19.08 21.33
N GLY A 361 2.86 20.16 20.58
CA GLY A 361 3.93 20.75 19.76
C GLY A 361 4.20 19.96 18.49
N ALA A 362 5.41 20.12 17.95
CA ALA A 362 5.85 19.48 16.71
C ALA A 362 7.23 18.83 16.90
N ALA A 363 7.47 17.70 16.26
CA ALA A 363 8.79 17.06 16.23
C ALA A 363 9.84 17.94 15.52
N LEU A 364 9.42 18.63 14.45
CA LEU A 364 10.28 19.46 13.60
C LEU A 364 9.92 20.95 13.69
N ASP A 365 10.86 21.81 13.32
CA ASP A 365 10.64 23.25 13.22
C ASP A 365 9.80 23.64 11.99
N GLU A 366 9.57 24.93 11.78
CA GLU A 366 8.78 25.45 10.66
C GLU A 366 9.40 25.22 9.27
N ASN A 367 10.68 24.86 9.22
CA ASN A 367 11.40 24.46 8.02
C ASN A 367 11.49 22.94 7.86
N TYR A 368 10.78 22.18 8.71
CA TYR A 368 10.81 20.71 8.75
C TYR A 368 12.20 20.15 9.07
N GLU A 369 13.00 20.91 9.83
CA GLU A 369 14.31 20.47 10.33
C GLU A 369 14.21 20.16 11.83
N LEU A 370 15.14 19.35 12.34
CA LEU A 370 15.26 19.14 13.78
C LEU A 370 15.52 20.49 14.48
N PRO A 371 14.80 20.81 15.57
CA PRO A 371 15.07 22.01 16.36
C PRO A 371 16.52 22.03 16.81
N ARG A 372 17.23 23.13 16.56
CA ARG A 372 18.60 23.29 17.04
C ARG A 372 18.60 23.39 18.59
N PRO A 373 19.52 22.69 19.27
CA PRO A 373 19.60 22.72 20.73
C PRO A 373 19.94 24.10 21.31
#